data_AF-A0A3B0T080-F1
#
_entry.id   AF-A0A3B0T080-F1
#
_cell.length_a   1.000
_cell.length_b   1.000
_cell.length_c   1.000
_cell.angle_alpha   90.00
_cell.angle_beta   90.00
_cell.angle_gamma   90.00
#
_symmetry.space_group_name_H-M   'P 1'
#
loop_
_entity.id
_entity.type
_entity.pdbx_description
1 polymer ?
#
loop_
_entity_poly.entity_id
_entity_poly.type
_entity_poly.pdbx_seq_one_letter_code
_entity_poly.pdbx_strand_id
1 'polypeptide(L)'
;MSRDSSFLASEAIERAGVSLDAVRDALPSVESDTVFVRPAGMIMRRTWATGVLAVTTPWGVFAHPRVMWWWQSGSNDRNLAELVIHELVHVEQLNNVGLVKHATKYLSDYLWARRAGLTHQQAYLGLDAEIEARQIARRVVASV
;
A
#
# COMPACT_ATOMS: atom_id res chain seq x y z
N MET A 1 27.09 4.19 0.94
CA MET A 1 26.15 4.86 1.87
C MET A 1 25.71 6.13 1.15
N SER A 2 24.48 6.32 0.67
CA SER A 2 23.14 5.99 1.17
C SER A 2 22.30 5.35 0.07
N ARG A 3 21.67 4.18 0.31
CA ARG A 3 20.77 3.49 -0.64
C ARG A 3 19.37 3.24 -0.04
N ASP A 4 18.97 4.12 0.88
CA ASP A 4 17.69 4.08 1.59
C ASP A 4 16.89 5.38 1.31
N SER A 5 16.94 5.87 0.08
CA SER A 5 16.18 7.07 -0.29
C SER A 5 14.69 6.74 -0.33
N SER A 6 13.95 7.36 0.59
CA SER A 6 12.50 7.46 0.50
C SER A 6 12.13 8.24 -0.77
N PHE A 7 10.91 8.06 -1.25
CA PHE A 7 10.37 8.81 -2.39
C PHE A 7 8.92 9.19 -2.14
N LEU A 8 8.42 10.18 -2.87
CA LEU A 8 7.03 10.59 -2.79
C LEU A 8 6.14 9.63 -3.57
N ALA A 9 4.94 9.36 -3.06
CA ALA A 9 3.99 8.52 -3.76
C ALA A 9 3.63 9.10 -5.14
N SER A 10 3.45 10.43 -5.23
CA SER A 10 3.23 11.13 -6.50
C SER A 10 4.33 10.86 -7.54
N GLU A 11 5.60 10.93 -7.17
CA GLU A 11 6.73 10.69 -8.09
C GLU A 11 6.69 9.28 -8.69
N ALA A 12 6.35 8.26 -7.88
CA ALA A 12 6.23 6.89 -8.35
C ALA A 12 5.07 6.70 -9.33
N ILE A 13 3.96 7.41 -9.10
CA ILE A 13 2.75 7.38 -9.93
C ILE A 13 3.02 8.08 -11.27
N GLU A 14 3.57 9.29 -11.25
CA GLU A 14 3.89 10.08 -12.45
C GLU A 14 4.90 9.36 -13.34
N ARG A 15 5.90 8.68 -12.74
CA ARG A 15 6.89 7.91 -13.49
C ARG A 15 6.27 6.79 -14.32
N ALA A 16 5.18 6.20 -13.85
CA ALA A 16 4.42 5.20 -14.60
C ALA A 16 3.46 5.81 -15.63
N GLY A 17 3.44 7.13 -15.77
CA GLY A 17 2.53 7.87 -16.66
C GLY A 17 1.12 8.04 -16.10
N VAL A 18 0.88 7.67 -14.83
CA VAL A 18 -0.45 7.70 -14.22
C VAL A 18 -0.83 9.13 -13.82
N SER A 19 -2.05 9.54 -14.19
CA SER A 19 -2.57 10.86 -13.87
C SER A 19 -2.79 11.02 -12.36
N LEU A 20 -2.18 12.05 -11.77
CA LEU A 20 -2.41 12.41 -10.36
C LEU A 20 -3.85 12.86 -10.11
N ASP A 21 -4.52 13.43 -11.12
CA ASP A 21 -5.93 13.80 -11.00
C ASP A 21 -6.83 12.56 -10.90
N ALA A 22 -6.54 11.51 -11.68
CA ALA A 22 -7.26 10.24 -11.57
C ALA A 22 -7.08 9.57 -10.21
N VAL A 23 -5.89 9.73 -9.60
CA VAL A 23 -5.64 9.28 -8.23
C VAL A 23 -6.43 10.11 -7.22
N ARG A 24 -6.44 11.44 -7.36
CA ARG A 24 -7.17 12.36 -6.49
C ARG A 24 -8.68 12.14 -6.54
N ASP A 25 -9.23 11.90 -7.72
CA ASP A 25 -10.66 11.58 -7.91
C ASP A 25 -11.03 10.25 -7.23
N ALA A 26 -10.12 9.27 -7.24
CA ALA A 26 -10.33 7.99 -6.58
C ALA A 26 -10.11 8.04 -5.06
N LEU A 27 -9.20 8.89 -4.59
CA LEU A 27 -8.72 8.98 -3.20
C LEU A 27 -8.77 10.44 -2.69
N PRO A 28 -9.97 11.01 -2.50
CA PRO A 28 -10.14 12.45 -2.27
C PRO A 28 -9.62 12.92 -0.90
N SER A 29 -9.41 12.02 0.05
CA SER A 29 -8.90 12.33 1.39
C SER A 29 -7.38 12.13 1.51
N VAL A 30 -6.69 11.87 0.40
CA VAL A 30 -5.25 11.62 0.36
C VAL A 30 -4.54 12.58 -0.59
N GLU A 31 -3.57 13.32 -0.04
CA GLU A 31 -2.65 14.16 -0.80
C GLU A 31 -1.39 13.35 -1.13
N SER A 32 -1.31 12.79 -2.35
CA SER A 32 -0.24 11.87 -2.77
C SER A 32 1.16 12.49 -2.79
N ASP A 33 1.26 13.82 -2.87
CA ASP A 33 2.47 14.64 -2.79
C ASP A 33 2.98 14.85 -1.36
N THR A 34 2.21 14.44 -0.34
CA THR A 34 2.61 14.49 1.06
C THR A 34 3.01 13.12 1.62
N VAL A 35 2.67 12.03 0.92
CA VAL A 35 2.90 10.67 1.38
C VAL A 35 4.26 10.17 0.93
N PHE A 36 5.15 9.94 1.90
CA PHE A 36 6.45 9.32 1.67
C PHE A 36 6.37 7.79 1.78
N VAL A 37 6.98 7.11 0.81
CA VAL A 37 7.26 5.68 0.86
C VAL A 37 8.68 5.48 1.38
N ARG A 38 8.80 4.79 2.51
CA ARG A 38 10.06 4.62 3.25
C ARG A 38 10.53 3.17 3.25
N PRO A 39 11.84 2.89 3.32
CA PRO A 39 12.32 1.53 3.48
C PRO A 39 11.89 0.94 4.83
N ALA A 40 11.35 -0.27 4.81
CA ALA A 40 10.97 -1.00 6.01
C ALA A 40 12.19 -1.64 6.68
N GLY A 41 12.40 -1.33 7.97
CA GLY A 41 13.44 -1.94 8.78
C GLY A 41 13.30 -3.47 8.91
N MET A 42 14.41 -4.16 9.19
CA MET A 42 14.43 -5.63 9.27
C MET A 42 13.46 -6.19 10.31
N ILE A 43 13.36 -5.54 11.49
CA ILE A 43 12.47 -5.99 12.58
C ILE A 43 11.00 -5.86 12.14
N MET A 44 10.63 -4.73 11.53
CA MET A 44 9.28 -4.49 11.03
C MET A 44 8.85 -5.56 10.02
N ARG A 45 9.72 -5.90 9.06
CA ARG A 45 9.41 -6.89 8.02
C ARG A 45 9.22 -8.32 8.56
N ARG A 46 9.73 -8.64 9.75
CA ARG A 46 9.54 -9.98 10.36
C ARG A 46 8.10 -10.25 10.77
N THR A 47 7.27 -9.23 10.91
CA THR A 47 5.85 -9.38 11.27
C THR A 47 4.93 -9.45 10.05
N TRP A 48 5.48 -9.27 8.85
CA TRP A 48 4.70 -9.22 7.61
C TRP A 48 4.38 -10.62 7.09
N ALA A 49 3.21 -10.77 6.46
CA ALA A 49 2.86 -11.99 5.76
C ALA A 49 3.83 -12.24 4.58
N THR A 50 4.04 -13.50 4.24
CA THR A 50 4.84 -13.87 3.06
C THR A 50 4.28 -13.20 1.81
N GLY A 51 5.14 -12.47 1.09
CA GLY A 51 4.78 -11.79 -0.16
C GLY A 51 4.33 -10.34 -0.01
N VAL A 52 4.19 -9.82 1.22
CA VAL A 52 3.87 -8.41 1.47
C VAL A 52 5.07 -7.54 1.08
N LEU A 53 4.83 -6.57 0.20
CA LEU A 53 5.86 -5.68 -0.34
C LEU A 53 5.79 -4.26 0.25
N ALA A 54 4.67 -3.86 0.81
CA ALA A 54 4.52 -2.62 1.55
C ALA A 54 3.43 -2.75 2.61
N VAL A 55 3.45 -1.84 3.59
CA VAL A 55 2.46 -1.75 4.67
C VAL A 55 2.25 -0.28 5.00
N THR A 56 0.98 0.10 5.05
CA THR A 56 0.53 1.40 5.53
C THR A 56 0.30 1.37 7.04
N THR A 57 0.80 2.41 7.72
CA THR A 57 0.61 2.62 9.17
C THR A 57 0.17 4.07 9.41
N PRO A 58 -0.32 4.41 10.62
CA PRO A 58 -0.62 5.80 10.97
C PRO A 58 0.56 6.77 10.85
N TRP A 59 1.79 6.27 10.79
CA TRP A 59 3.02 7.07 10.74
C TRP A 59 3.65 7.10 9.35
N GLY A 60 3.01 6.47 8.36
CA GLY A 60 3.45 6.47 6.96
C GLY A 60 3.45 5.09 6.31
N VAL A 61 3.91 5.08 5.06
CA VAL A 61 4.00 3.89 4.21
C VAL A 61 5.43 3.35 4.25
N PHE A 62 5.55 2.06 4.53
CA PHE A 62 6.83 1.37 4.60
C PHE A 62 6.88 0.24 3.59
N ALA A 63 7.94 0.16 2.81
CA ALA A 63 8.07 -0.76 1.70
C ALA A 63 9.33 -1.62 1.78
N HIS A 64 9.23 -2.82 1.24
CA HIS A 64 10.28 -3.81 1.22
C HIS A 64 11.49 -3.27 0.43
N PRO A 65 12.74 -3.61 0.79
CA PRO A 65 13.94 -3.22 0.02
C PRO A 65 13.87 -3.55 -1.49
N ARG A 66 13.07 -4.55 -1.87
CA ARG A 66 12.80 -4.89 -3.28
C ARG A 66 12.08 -3.76 -4.03
N VAL A 67 11.12 -3.11 -3.38
CA VAL A 67 10.38 -1.95 -3.91
C VAL A 67 11.31 -0.75 -4.00
N MET A 68 12.15 -0.54 -2.98
CA MET A 68 13.16 0.53 -3.03
C MET A 68 14.13 0.33 -4.20
N TRP A 69 14.50 -0.92 -4.47
CA TRP A 69 15.33 -1.26 -5.62
C TRP A 69 14.61 -1.00 -6.95
N TRP A 70 13.30 -1.28 -7.08
CA TRP A 70 12.52 -0.90 -8.26
C TRP A 70 12.60 0.60 -8.52
N TRP A 71 12.34 1.40 -7.50
CA TRP A 71 12.45 2.86 -7.57
C TRP A 71 13.84 3.33 -8.03
N GLN A 72 14.90 2.86 -7.37
CA GLN A 72 16.27 3.28 -7.66
C GLN A 72 16.75 2.83 -9.04
N SER A 73 16.33 1.66 -9.49
CA SER A 73 16.70 1.11 -10.80
C SER A 73 15.85 1.64 -11.96
N GLY A 74 14.69 2.24 -11.68
CA GLY A 74 13.70 2.58 -12.70
C GLY A 74 13.12 1.36 -13.40
N SER A 75 13.05 0.24 -12.69
CA SER A 75 12.44 -0.98 -13.20
C SER A 75 11.07 -1.17 -12.58
N ASN A 76 10.16 -1.83 -13.30
CA ASN A 76 8.84 -2.18 -12.80
C ASN A 76 7.97 -0.96 -12.42
N ASP A 77 8.12 0.18 -13.09
CA ASP A 77 7.39 1.42 -12.77
C ASP A 77 5.87 1.22 -12.66
N ARG A 78 5.27 0.42 -13.56
CA ARG A 78 3.84 0.08 -13.47
C ARG A 78 3.46 -0.69 -12.19
N ASN A 79 4.25 -1.70 -11.81
CA ASN A 79 4.00 -2.47 -10.58
C ASN A 79 4.28 -1.62 -9.34
N LEU A 80 5.26 -0.71 -9.41
CA LEU A 80 5.54 0.25 -8.37
C LEU A 80 4.35 1.20 -8.18
N ALA A 81 3.81 1.77 -9.25
CA ALA A 81 2.64 2.64 -9.18
C ALA A 81 1.40 1.89 -8.66
N GLU A 82 1.13 0.66 -9.12
CA GLU A 82 0.02 -0.15 -8.59
C GLU A 82 0.17 -0.40 -7.09
N LEU A 83 1.38 -0.74 -6.62
CA LEU A 83 1.65 -0.93 -5.19
C LEU A 83 1.49 0.38 -4.41
N VAL A 84 2.01 1.50 -4.92
CA VAL A 84 1.92 2.80 -4.25
C VAL A 84 0.46 3.25 -4.12
N ILE A 85 -0.33 3.14 -5.19
CA ILE A 85 -1.77 3.49 -5.15
C ILE A 85 -2.51 2.56 -4.19
N HIS A 86 -2.17 1.27 -4.14
CA HIS A 86 -2.73 0.33 -3.16
C HIS A 86 -2.49 0.81 -1.73
N GLU A 87 -1.28 1.24 -1.39
CA GLU A 87 -0.98 1.80 -0.07
C GLU A 87 -1.73 3.12 0.18
N LEU A 88 -1.89 3.99 -0.82
CA LEU A 88 -2.70 5.20 -0.68
C LEU A 88 -4.18 4.89 -0.38
N VAL A 89 -4.73 3.80 -0.90
CA VAL A 89 -6.09 3.36 -0.54
C VAL A 89 -6.17 3.03 0.96
N HIS A 90 -5.13 2.42 1.54
CA HIS A 90 -5.11 2.20 2.99
C HIS A 90 -5.02 3.51 3.78
N VAL A 91 -4.32 4.52 3.26
CA VAL A 91 -4.33 5.87 3.87
C VAL A 91 -5.74 6.47 3.81
N GLU A 92 -6.42 6.38 2.67
CA GLU A 92 -7.81 6.84 2.49
C GLU A 92 -8.76 6.13 3.47
N GLN A 93 -8.66 4.80 3.57
CA GLN A 93 -9.46 3.99 4.50
C GLN A 93 -9.20 4.39 5.96
N LEU A 94 -7.95 4.64 6.34
CA LEU A 94 -7.59 5.11 7.68
C LEU A 94 -8.15 6.50 7.97
N ASN A 95 -8.08 7.42 7.00
CA ASN A 95 -8.62 8.78 7.12
C ASN A 95 -10.15 8.77 7.27
N ASN A 96 -10.86 7.93 6.51
CA ASN A 96 -12.32 7.87 6.49
C ASN A 96 -12.92 7.18 7.73
N VAL A 97 -12.29 6.11 8.22
CA VAL A 97 -12.86 5.25 9.27
C VAL A 97 -12.25 5.55 10.64
N GLY A 98 -11.03 6.07 10.67
CA GLY A 98 -10.23 6.26 11.87
C GLY A 98 -9.55 4.96 12.34
N LEU A 99 -8.35 5.10 12.90
CA LEU A 99 -7.45 4.01 13.27
C LEU A 99 -8.11 2.90 14.09
N VAL A 100 -8.90 3.27 15.12
CA VAL A 100 -9.49 2.30 16.06
C VAL A 100 -10.54 1.43 15.38
N LYS A 101 -11.43 2.01 14.58
CA LYS A 101 -12.47 1.26 13.86
C LYS A 101 -11.87 0.40 12.75
N HIS A 102 -10.88 0.94 12.03
CA HIS A 102 -10.17 0.20 10.99
C HIS A 102 -9.44 -1.01 11.58
N ALA A 103 -8.65 -0.82 12.64
CA ALA A 103 -7.95 -1.92 13.31
C ALA A 103 -8.92 -2.97 13.89
N THR A 104 -10.08 -2.55 14.42
CA THR A 104 -11.07 -3.47 14.99
C THR A 104 -11.73 -4.33 13.91
N LYS A 105 -12.15 -3.74 12.78
CA LYS A 105 -12.71 -4.51 11.65
C LYS A 105 -11.64 -5.44 11.06
N TYR A 106 -10.45 -4.91 10.81
CA TYR A 106 -9.32 -5.66 10.26
C TYR A 106 -8.97 -6.88 11.12
N LEU A 107 -8.85 -6.69 12.44
CA LEU A 107 -8.55 -7.76 13.37
C LEU A 107 -9.70 -8.78 13.47
N SER A 108 -10.95 -8.33 13.44
CA SER A 108 -12.13 -9.21 13.50
C SER A 108 -12.22 -10.12 12.29
N ASP A 109 -12.09 -9.56 11.09
CA ASP A 109 -12.13 -10.29 9.82
C ASP A 109 -10.97 -11.28 9.74
N TYR A 110 -9.76 -10.84 10.14
CA TYR A 110 -8.58 -11.70 10.21
C TYR A 110 -8.76 -12.86 11.20
N LEU A 111 -9.23 -12.61 12.41
CA LEU A 111 -9.45 -13.66 13.41
C LEU A 111 -10.54 -14.64 12.98
N TRP A 112 -11.59 -14.17 12.31
CA TRP A 112 -12.65 -15.03 11.77
C TRP A 112 -12.11 -15.93 10.65
N ALA A 113 -11.35 -15.37 9.71
CA ALA A 113 -10.69 -16.14 8.65
C ALA A 113 -9.70 -17.18 9.20
N ARG A 114 -8.93 -16.82 10.23
CA ARG A 114 -8.01 -17.76 10.91
C ARG A 114 -8.77 -18.87 11.65
N ARG A 115 -9.91 -18.56 12.28
CA ARG A 115 -10.80 -19.57 12.89
C ARG A 115 -11.44 -20.49 11.85
N ALA A 116 -11.70 -19.99 10.64
CA ALA A 116 -12.16 -20.79 9.51
C ALA A 116 -11.04 -21.67 8.88
N GLY A 117 -9.84 -21.69 9.45
CA GLY A 117 -8.73 -22.54 9.00
C GLY A 117 -7.91 -21.97 7.84
N LEU A 118 -8.21 -20.77 7.36
CA LEU A 118 -7.45 -20.12 6.30
C LEU A 118 -6.05 -19.77 6.77
N THR A 119 -5.03 -19.99 5.95
CA THR A 119 -3.63 -19.61 6.26
C THR A 119 -3.51 -18.10 6.50
N HIS A 120 -2.42 -17.66 7.13
CA HIS A 120 -2.16 -16.22 7.33
C HIS A 120 -2.28 -15.43 6.01
N GLN A 121 -1.73 -15.98 4.93
CA GLN A 121 -1.79 -15.38 3.59
C GLN A 121 -3.23 -15.33 3.05
N GLN A 122 -3.99 -16.41 3.16
CA GLN A 122 -5.38 -16.45 2.69
C GLN A 122 -6.28 -15.50 3.49
N ALA A 123 -6.10 -15.47 4.82
CA ALA A 123 -6.83 -14.56 5.69
C ALA A 123 -6.53 -13.10 5.37
N TYR A 124 -5.26 -12.76 5.10
CA TYR A 124 -4.84 -11.41 4.71
C TYR A 124 -5.43 -10.99 3.35
N LEU A 125 -5.22 -11.82 2.32
CA LEU A 125 -5.64 -11.48 0.95
C LEU A 125 -7.15 -11.41 0.76
N GLY A 126 -7.92 -12.03 1.66
CA GLY A 126 -9.38 -12.06 1.65
C GLY A 126 -10.05 -10.91 2.39
N LEU A 127 -9.30 -10.00 3.02
CA LEU A 127 -9.89 -8.86 3.74
C LEU A 127 -10.55 -7.89 2.75
N ASP A 128 -11.74 -7.38 3.09
CA ASP A 128 -12.46 -6.42 2.25
C ASP A 128 -11.59 -5.22 1.87
N ALA A 129 -10.82 -4.70 2.85
CA ALA A 129 -9.92 -3.58 2.67
C ALA A 129 -8.81 -3.86 1.63
N GLU A 130 -8.28 -5.08 1.63
CA GLU A 130 -7.24 -5.55 0.71
C GLU A 130 -7.80 -5.80 -0.70
N ILE A 131 -9.04 -6.29 -0.78
CA ILE A 131 -9.75 -6.48 -2.05
C ILE A 131 -10.04 -5.11 -2.69
N GLU A 132 -10.59 -4.17 -1.93
CA GLU A 132 -10.87 -2.80 -2.37
C GLU A 132 -9.61 -2.10 -2.87
N ALA A 133 -8.53 -2.12 -2.07
CA ALA A 133 -7.26 -1.50 -2.43
C ALA A 133 -6.70 -2.04 -3.75
N ARG A 134 -6.79 -3.36 -3.97
CA ARG A 134 -6.36 -4.00 -5.23
C ARG A 134 -7.25 -3.62 -6.41
N GLN A 135 -8.55 -3.51 -6.22
CA GLN A 135 -9.48 -3.12 -7.29
C GLN A 135 -9.29 -1.67 -7.72
N ILE A 136 -9.15 -0.75 -6.76
CA ILE A 136 -8.93 0.67 -7.04
C ILE A 136 -7.58 0.87 -7.71
N ALA A 137 -6.49 0.30 -7.17
CA ALA A 137 -5.16 0.45 -7.74
C ALA A 137 -5.11 -0.01 -9.21
N ARG A 138 -5.67 -1.19 -9.52
CA ARG A 138 -5.73 -1.69 -10.90
C ARG A 138 -6.56 -0.80 -11.82
N ARG A 139 -7.68 -0.26 -11.34
CA ARG A 139 -8.54 0.63 -12.12
C ARG A 139 -7.81 1.91 -12.49
N VAL A 140 -7.14 2.54 -11.52
CA VAL A 140 -6.41 3.78 -11.73
C VAL A 140 -5.21 3.56 -12.66
N VAL A 141 -4.43 2.50 -12.45
CA VAL A 141 -3.29 2.14 -13.33
C VAL A 141 -3.75 1.66 -14.72
N ALA A 142 -5.01 1.28 -14.91
CA ALA A 142 -5.55 0.94 -16.23
C ALA A 142 -6.13 2.14 -16.98
N SER A 143 -6.21 3.31 -16.34
CA SER A 143 -6.76 4.54 -16.94
C SER A 143 -5.73 5.37 -17.74
N VAL A 144 -4.49 4.86 -17.85
CA VAL A 144 -3.39 5.40 -18.66
C VAL A 144 -3.34 4.84 -20.06
#